data_AF-A0A831UIU1-F1
#
_entry.id   AF-A0A831UIU1-F1
#
_cell.length_a   1.000
_cell.length_b   1.000
_cell.length_c   1.000
_cell.angle_alpha   90.00
_cell.angle_beta   90.00
_cell.angle_gamma   90.00
#
_symmetry.space_group_name_H-M   'P 1'
#
loop_
_entity.id
_entity.type
_entity.pdbx_description
1 polymer ?
#
loop_
_entity_poly.entity_id
_entity_poly.type
_entity_poly.pdbx_seq_one_letter_code
_entity_poly.pdbx_strand_id
1 'polypeptide(L)' 'DLAQEPAAELVCHCMGVTDQDIKDAVRDGAHTFYELQERTKVCTGCGSCRPEVERLLEQFLHETETRSTQQEAR' A
#
# COMPACT_ATOMS: atom_id res chain seq x y z
N ASP A 1 -30.18 -4.10 -5.89
CA ASP A 1 -29.37 -4.55 -4.75
C ASP A 1 -27.99 -4.93 -5.28
N LEU A 2 -27.12 -3.95 -5.51
CA LEU A 2 -25.72 -4.19 -5.80
C LEU A 2 -24.93 -3.19 -4.97
N ALA A 3 -24.59 -3.62 -3.75
CA ALA A 3 -23.58 -2.95 -2.95
C ALA A 3 -22.27 -3.04 -3.72
N GLN A 4 -21.81 -1.91 -4.24
CA GLN A 4 -20.51 -1.81 -4.90
C GLN A 4 -19.45 -1.75 -3.80
N GLU A 5 -18.89 -2.91 -3.45
CA GLU A 5 -17.67 -3.00 -2.65
C GLU A 5 -16.56 -2.24 -3.40
N PRO A 6 -15.76 -1.38 -2.74
CA PRO A 6 -14.67 -0.69 -3.41
C PRO A 6 -13.67 -1.74 -3.90
N ALA A 7 -13.61 -1.91 -5.23
CA ALA A 7 -12.63 -2.78 -5.85
C ALA A 7 -11.24 -2.17 -5.65
N ALA A 8 -10.26 -3.00 -5.29
CA ALA A 8 -8.86 -2.59 -5.22
C ALA A 8 -8.42 -2.00 -6.57
N GLU A 9 -7.72 -0.86 -6.53
CA GLU A 9 -7.23 -0.15 -7.71
C GLU A 9 -5.87 -0.71 -8.13
N LEU A 10 -5.71 -1.01 -9.43
CA LEU A 10 -4.45 -1.52 -9.96
C LEU A 10 -3.40 -0.39 -10.06
N VAL A 11 -2.36 -0.47 -9.23
CA VAL A 11 -1.27 0.52 -9.17
C VAL A 11 -0.12 0.13 -10.11
N CYS A 12 0.33 -1.12 -10.06
CA CYS A 12 1.41 -1.63 -10.90
C CYS A 12 0.91 -2.60 -11.96
N HIS A 13 0.83 -2.12 -13.21
CA HIS A 13 0.38 -2.93 -14.33
C HIS A 13 1.37 -4.05 -14.71
N CYS A 14 2.67 -3.85 -14.51
CA CYS A 14 3.67 -4.87 -14.83
C CYS A 14 3.59 -6.09 -13.90
N MET A 15 3.26 -5.86 -12.63
CA MET A 15 3.35 -6.89 -11.59
C MET A 15 1.99 -7.27 -11.00
N GLY A 16 0.90 -6.63 -11.44
CA GLY A 16 -0.44 -6.91 -10.93
C GLY A 16 -0.68 -6.42 -9.50
N VAL A 17 0.07 -5.41 -9.03
CA VAL A 17 0.00 -4.93 -7.64
C VAL A 17 -1.08 -3.86 -7.51
N THR A 18 -1.97 -4.04 -6.53
CA THR A 18 -3.06 -3.11 -6.21
C THR A 18 -2.72 -2.19 -5.04
N ASP A 19 -3.52 -1.15 -4.83
CA ASP A 19 -3.46 -0.30 -3.62
C ASP A 19 -3.69 -1.11 -2.34
N GLN A 20 -4.57 -2.11 -2.38
CA GLN A 20 -4.84 -3.01 -1.27
C GLN A 20 -3.62 -3.89 -0.94
N ASP A 21 -2.89 -4.40 -1.94
CA ASP A 21 -1.64 -5.14 -1.72
C ASP A 21 -0.58 -4.26 -1.05
N ILE A 22 -0.48 -2.99 -1.45
CA ILE A 22 0.43 -2.02 -0.83
C ILE A 22 0.01 -1.78 0.62
N LYS A 23 -1.29 -1.55 0.86
CA LYS A 23 -1.84 -1.32 2.19
C LYS A 23 -1.57 -2.48 3.15
N ASP A 24 -1.75 -3.70 2.68
CA ASP A 24 -1.53 -4.90 3.49
C ASP A 24 -0.04 -5.14 3.72
N ALA A 25 0.82 -4.91 2.73
CA ALA A 25 2.27 -4.96 2.93
C ALA A 25 2.76 -3.96 3.99
N VAL A 26 2.21 -2.74 4.01
CA VAL A 26 2.51 -1.73 5.03
C VAL A 26 2.03 -2.17 6.41
N ARG A 27 0.79 -2.69 6.52
CA ARG A 27 0.25 -3.24 7.77
C ARG A 27 1.09 -4.40 8.32
N ASP A 28 1.66 -5.19 7.43
CA ASP A 28 2.56 -6.30 7.77
C ASP A 28 4.01 -5.84 8.04
N GLY A 29 4.26 -4.53 8.07
CA GLY A 29 5.53 -3.94 8.49
C GLY A 29 6.49 -3.54 7.37
N ALA A 30 6.02 -3.36 6.13
CA ALA A 30 6.83 -2.70 5.09
C ALA A 30 6.81 -1.19 5.30
N HIS A 31 7.89 -0.62 5.83
CA HIS A 31 7.95 0.82 6.16
C HIS A 31 8.84 1.61 5.20
N THR A 32 9.49 0.94 4.26
CA THR A 32 10.30 1.56 3.23
C THR A 32 9.88 1.08 1.85
N PHE A 33 10.17 1.89 0.83
CA PHE A 33 9.94 1.52 -0.57
C PHE A 33 10.64 0.20 -0.92
N TYR A 34 11.85 -0.02 -0.39
CA TYR A 34 12.61 -1.24 -0.65
C TYR A 34 11.91 -2.47 -0.06
N GLU A 35 11.46 -2.41 1.20
CA GLU A 35 10.69 -3.51 1.81
C GLU A 35 9.37 -3.77 1.07
N LEU A 36 8.70 -2.69 0.64
CA LEU A 36 7.47 -2.79 -0.15
C LEU A 36 7.73 -3.48 -1.50
N GLN A 37 8.82 -3.11 -2.18
CA GLN A 37 9.27 -3.74 -3.42
C GLN A 37 9.66 -5.21 -3.21
N GLU A 38 10.34 -5.56 -2.13
CA GLU A 38 10.70 -6.95 -1.85
C GLU A 38 9.47 -7.85 -1.67
N ARG A 39 8.44 -7.34 -1.00
CA ARG A 39 7.19 -8.06 -0.71
C ARG A 39 6.24 -8.14 -1.90
N THR A 40 6.00 -7.03 -2.59
CA THR A 40 4.98 -6.92 -3.64
C THR A 40 5.54 -7.04 -5.07
N LYS A 41 6.87 -6.97 -5.21
CA LYS A 41 7.58 -6.83 -6.49
C LYS A 41 7.28 -5.54 -7.25
N VAL A 42 6.66 -4.55 -6.61
CA VAL A 42 6.36 -3.28 -7.27
C VAL A 42 7.60 -2.60 -7.82
N CYS A 43 7.46 -1.93 -8.97
CA CYS A 43 8.55 -1.21 -9.66
C CYS A 43 9.75 -2.06 -10.12
N THR A 44 9.67 -3.40 -10.18
CA THR A 44 10.74 -4.24 -10.78
C THR A 44 10.63 -4.37 -12.31
N GLY A 45 9.62 -3.76 -12.93
CA GLY A 45 9.40 -3.71 -14.38
C GLY A 45 9.78 -2.35 -14.97
N CYS A 46 8.79 -1.60 -15.50
CA CYS A 46 9.02 -0.32 -16.16
C CYS A 46 9.24 0.88 -15.20
N GLY A 47 8.84 0.75 -13.93
CA GLY A 47 8.98 1.81 -12.91
C GLY A 47 7.98 2.97 -13.00
N SER A 48 7.06 3.01 -13.96
CA SER A 48 6.14 4.15 -14.16
C SER A 48 5.17 4.41 -12.99
N CYS A 49 4.90 3.38 -12.18
CA CYS A 49 4.04 3.46 -10.98
C CYS A 49 4.75 4.04 -9.75
N ARG A 50 6.07 4.24 -9.79
CA ARG A 50 6.86 4.69 -8.63
C ARG A 50 6.29 5.90 -7.87
N PRO A 51 5.94 7.03 -8.51
CA PRO A 51 5.45 8.19 -7.77
C PRO A 51 4.16 7.89 -7.01
N GLU A 52 3.29 7.06 -7.58
CA GLU A 52 2.02 6.66 -6.94
C GLU A 52 2.26 5.68 -5.79
N VAL A 53 3.21 4.75 -5.95
CA VAL A 53 3.60 3.79 -4.92
C VAL A 53 4.21 4.48 -3.70
N GLU A 54 5.09 5.47 -3.92
CA GLU A 54 5.67 6.26 -2.83
C GLU A 54 4.58 7.05 -2.07
N ARG A 55 3.66 7.70 -2.81
CA ARG A 55 2.51 8.41 -2.22
C ARG A 55 1.63 7.50 -1.36
N LEU A 56 1.30 6.30 -1.85
CA LEU A 56 0.47 5.33 -1.12
C LEU A 56 1.19 4.77 0.11
N LEU A 57 2.49 4.48 0.00
CA LEU A 57 3.31 4.05 1.13
C LEU A 57 3.27 5.08 2.26
N GLU A 58 3.53 6.35 1.96
CA GLU A 58 3.48 7.44 2.95
C GLU A 58 2.09 7.57 3.57
N GLN A 59 1.04 7.54 2.74
CA GLN A 59 -0.35 7.63 3.20
C GLN A 59 -0.68 6.51 4.19
N PHE A 60 -0.35 5.26 3.86
CA PHE A 60 -0.68 4.11 4.70
C PHE A 60 0.18 4.04 5.97
N LEU A 61 1.43 4.50 5.94
CA LEU A 61 2.25 4.61 7.14
C LEU A 61 1.59 5.57 8.14
N HIS A 62 1.19 6.76 7.69
CA HIS A 62 0.47 7.71 8.54
C HIS A 62 -0.87 7.16 9.06
N GLU A 63 -1.62 6.41 8.25
CA GLU A 63 -2.83 5.71 8.69
C GLU A 63 -2.53 4.68 9.81
N THR A 64 -1.44 3.92 9.70
CA THR A 64 -1.05 2.92 10.72
C THR A 64 -0.56 3.57 12.02
N GLU A 65 0.21 4.65 11.96
CA GLU A 65 0.67 5.40 13.13
C GLU A 65 -0.48 6.06 13.90
N THR A 66 -1.44 6.64 13.17
CA THR A 66 -2.62 7.29 13.73
C THR A 66 -3.57 6.30 14.42
N ARG A 67 -3.56 5.02 13.99
CA ARG A 67 -4.33 3.95 14.63
C ARG A 67 -3.70 3.47 15.92
N SER A 68 -2.37 3.36 15.98
CA SER A 68 -1.64 2.93 17.18
C SER A 68 -1.81 3.92 18.34
N THR A 69 -1.76 5.22 18.07
CA THR A 69 -1.93 6.28 19.09
C THR A 69 -3.35 6.38 19.67
N GLN A 70 -4.37 5.89 18.96
CA GLN A 70 -5.75 5.85 19.44
C GLN A 70 -6.08 4.58 20.24
N GLN A 71 -5.28 3.52 20.09
CA GLN A 71 -5.47 2.25 20.79
C GLN A 71 -5.01 2.31 22.25
N GLU A 72 -4.09 3.22 22.59
CA GLU A 72 -3.52 3.38 23.94
C GLU A 72 -4.33 4.32 24.86
N ALA A 73 -5.35 4.99 24.34
CA ALA A 73 -6.20 5.94 25.08
C ALA A 73 -7.49 5.33 25.65
N ARG A 74 -7.60 4.00 25.72
CA ARG A 74 -8.68 3.24 26.39
C ARG A 74 -8.12 2.42 27.53
#